data_AF-A0A238JVC8-F1
#
_entry.id   AF-A0A238JVC8-F1
#
_cell.length_a   1.000
_cell.length_b   1.000
_cell.length_c   1.000
_cell.angle_alpha   90.00
_cell.angle_beta   90.00
_cell.angle_gamma   90.00
#
_symmetry.space_group_name_H-M   'P 1'
#
loop_
_entity.id
_entity.type
_entity.pdbx_description
1 polymer ?
#
loop_
_entity_poly.entity_id
_entity_poly.type
_entity_poly.pdbx_seq_one_letter_code
_entity_poly.pdbx_strand_id
1 'polypeptide(L)'
;MTTIEASRGRVAAYHIPSLLSGCAFPAVYFFGIRPAENLPTWANGVFLIAAIFGAVLFALTLFKMLRVLSTKGRWRVSISEDRLIWETAVPNKQFPLDIPLSNIAELVRLETMTKGTDESTTVETTFEIHLHDGGHQTITQETAGINPHRVFDELKDRGIPYRRYELDQRTDPQNDVRIVQRD
;
A
#
# COMPACT_ATOMS: atom_id res chain seq x y z
N MET A 1 -9.80 -1.98 25.93
CA MET A 1 -8.57 -2.29 25.19
C MET A 1 -8.96 -3.04 23.92
N THR A 2 -8.55 -2.53 22.76
CA THR A 2 -8.88 -3.13 21.45
C THR A 2 -7.61 -3.63 20.80
N THR A 3 -7.63 -4.87 20.29
CA THR A 3 -6.48 -5.49 19.63
C THR A 3 -6.87 -5.93 18.22
N ILE A 4 -6.14 -5.45 17.23
CA ILE A 4 -6.32 -5.80 15.81
C ILE A 4 -5.09 -6.61 15.38
N GLU A 5 -5.30 -7.82 14.87
CA GLU A 5 -4.21 -8.68 14.40
C GLU A 5 -4.37 -9.05 12.92
N ALA A 6 -3.24 -9.27 12.26
CA ALA A 6 -3.20 -9.85 10.93
C ALA A 6 -2.31 -11.10 10.91
N SER A 7 -2.80 -12.16 10.24
CA SER A 7 -2.03 -13.38 10.03
C SER A 7 -0.98 -13.16 8.93
N ARG A 8 0.13 -13.89 9.01
CA ARG A 8 1.19 -13.90 7.96
C ARG A 8 0.62 -14.15 6.57
N GLY A 9 -0.28 -15.12 6.45
CA GLY A 9 -0.91 -15.46 5.18
C GLY A 9 -1.71 -14.30 4.59
N ARG A 10 -2.44 -13.55 5.43
CA ARG A 10 -3.19 -12.37 4.99
C ARG A 10 -2.27 -11.23 4.54
N VAL A 11 -1.16 -10.99 5.26
CA VAL A 11 -0.19 -9.97 4.86
C VAL A 11 0.52 -10.36 3.56
N ALA A 12 0.91 -11.64 3.44
CA ALA A 12 1.54 -12.17 2.23
C ALA A 12 0.59 -12.13 1.02
N ALA A 13 -0.71 -12.30 1.23
CA ALA A 13 -1.72 -12.28 0.17
C ALA A 13 -1.80 -10.94 -0.57
N TYR A 14 -1.40 -9.82 0.05
CA TYR A 14 -1.35 -8.52 -0.63
C TYR A 14 -0.38 -8.50 -1.83
N HIS A 15 0.61 -9.40 -1.84
CA HIS A 15 1.56 -9.50 -2.94
C HIS A 15 1.08 -10.39 -4.10
N ILE A 16 0.01 -11.18 -3.91
CA ILE A 16 -0.46 -12.16 -4.92
C ILE A 16 -0.83 -11.48 -6.25
N PRO A 17 -1.64 -10.40 -6.29
CA PRO A 17 -1.97 -9.75 -7.56
C PRO A 17 -0.73 -9.27 -8.32
N SER A 18 0.23 -8.67 -7.63
CA SER A 18 1.49 -8.21 -8.22
C SER A 18 2.36 -9.37 -8.73
N LEU A 19 2.36 -10.52 -8.04
CA LEU A 19 3.01 -11.75 -8.53
C LEU A 19 2.37 -12.25 -9.82
N LEU A 20 1.04 -12.33 -9.87
CA LEU A 20 0.33 -12.77 -11.06
C LEU A 20 0.62 -11.85 -12.26
N SER A 21 0.57 -10.53 -12.04
CA SER A 21 0.91 -9.54 -13.07
C SER A 21 2.36 -9.65 -13.52
N GLY A 22 3.32 -9.84 -12.61
CA GLY A 22 4.73 -10.00 -12.94
C GLY A 22 5.03 -11.27 -13.75
N CYS A 23 4.26 -12.35 -13.54
CA CYS A 23 4.43 -13.61 -14.25
C CYS A 23 3.79 -13.61 -15.65
N ALA A 24 2.83 -12.71 -15.92
CA ALA A 24 2.09 -12.68 -17.17
C ALA A 24 2.98 -12.48 -18.41
N PHE A 25 3.88 -11.50 -18.39
CA PHE A 25 4.78 -11.21 -19.53
C PHE A 25 5.76 -12.36 -19.83
N PRO A 26 6.47 -12.94 -18.85
CA PRO A 26 7.24 -14.16 -19.05
C PRO A 26 6.43 -15.30 -19.66
N ALA A 27 5.22 -15.57 -19.13
CA ALA A 27 4.39 -16.65 -19.61
C ALA A 27 3.97 -16.44 -21.09
N VAL A 28 3.49 -15.24 -21.43
CA VAL A 28 3.12 -14.89 -22.82
C VAL A 28 4.32 -15.03 -23.75
N TYR A 29 5.51 -14.60 -23.31
CA TYR A 29 6.71 -14.72 -24.13
C TYR A 29 7.09 -16.18 -24.39
N PHE A 30 7.22 -17.00 -23.34
CA PHE A 30 7.71 -18.38 -23.48
C PHE A 30 6.71 -19.31 -24.16
N PHE A 31 5.40 -19.13 -23.93
CA PHE A 31 4.37 -20.04 -24.44
C PHE A 31 3.67 -19.54 -25.71
N GLY A 32 3.71 -18.23 -26.00
CA GLY A 32 3.03 -17.64 -27.15
C GLY A 32 3.98 -17.06 -28.19
N ILE A 33 4.85 -16.13 -27.77
CA ILE A 33 5.68 -15.34 -28.70
C ILE A 33 6.89 -16.11 -29.21
N ARG A 34 7.66 -16.73 -28.32
CA ARG A 34 8.87 -17.49 -28.66
C ARG A 34 8.62 -18.63 -29.67
N PRO A 35 7.54 -19.44 -29.56
CA PRO A 35 7.27 -20.50 -30.54
C PRO A 35 6.62 -19.98 -31.84
N ALA A 36 6.24 -18.70 -31.93
CA ALA A 36 5.61 -18.17 -33.14
C ALA A 36 6.66 -17.93 -34.24
N GLU A 37 6.57 -18.70 -35.32
CA GLU A 37 7.55 -18.67 -36.42
C GLU A 37 7.45 -17.42 -37.31
N ASN A 38 6.33 -16.69 -37.23
CA ASN A 38 6.00 -15.58 -38.14
C ASN A 38 6.29 -14.18 -37.58
N LEU A 39 6.87 -14.07 -36.38
CA LEU A 39 7.15 -12.75 -35.78
C LEU A 39 8.50 -12.21 -36.26
N PRO A 40 8.55 -10.93 -36.70
CA PRO A 40 9.81 -10.32 -37.07
C PRO A 40 10.73 -10.20 -35.84
N THR A 41 12.04 -10.33 -36.06
CA THR A 41 13.06 -10.41 -34.99
C THR A 41 13.00 -9.24 -34.01
N TRP A 42 12.72 -8.03 -34.49
CA TRP A 42 12.61 -6.85 -33.65
C TRP A 42 11.42 -6.94 -32.68
N ALA A 43 10.28 -7.49 -33.12
CA ALA A 43 9.10 -7.65 -32.28
C ALA A 43 9.36 -8.70 -31.20
N ASN A 44 10.00 -9.82 -31.57
CA ASN A 44 10.44 -10.83 -30.62
C ASN A 44 11.38 -10.23 -29.55
N GLY A 45 12.32 -9.36 -29.95
CA GLY A 45 13.20 -8.63 -29.05
C GLY A 45 12.45 -7.73 -28.04
N VAL A 46 11.42 -7.01 -28.48
CA VAL A 46 10.59 -6.17 -27.59
C VAL A 46 9.88 -7.02 -26.54
N PHE A 47 9.27 -8.14 -26.96
CA PHE A 47 8.59 -9.04 -26.02
C PHE A 47 9.56 -9.73 -25.05
N LEU A 48 10.77 -10.06 -25.50
CA LEU A 48 11.81 -10.59 -24.62
C LEU A 48 12.20 -9.59 -23.52
N ILE A 49 12.38 -8.31 -23.87
CA ILE A 49 12.69 -7.26 -22.88
C ILE A 49 11.54 -7.12 -21.87
N ALA A 50 10.29 -7.10 -22.35
CA ALA A 50 9.11 -7.05 -21.49
C ALA A 50 9.02 -8.27 -20.56
N ALA A 51 9.35 -9.46 -21.06
CA ALA A 51 9.41 -10.69 -20.27
C ALA A 51 10.50 -10.63 -19.18
N ILE A 52 11.69 -10.12 -19.50
CA ILE A 52 12.76 -9.93 -18.51
C ILE A 52 12.31 -8.96 -17.42
N PHE A 53 11.72 -7.83 -17.80
CA PHE A 53 11.23 -6.84 -16.83
C PHE A 53 10.13 -7.42 -15.93
N GLY A 54 9.17 -8.15 -16.50
CA GLY A 54 8.15 -8.87 -15.74
C GLY A 54 8.75 -9.89 -14.77
N ALA A 55 9.74 -10.68 -15.22
CA ALA A 55 10.42 -11.65 -14.37
C ALA A 55 11.17 -10.99 -13.19
N VAL A 56 11.80 -9.83 -13.41
CA VAL A 56 12.44 -9.05 -12.34
C VAL A 56 11.40 -8.57 -11.33
N LEU A 57 10.29 -7.99 -11.77
CA LEU A 57 9.20 -7.56 -10.89
C LEU A 57 8.58 -8.72 -10.10
N PHE A 58 8.41 -9.87 -10.75
CA PHE A 58 7.96 -11.10 -10.10
C PHE A 58 8.93 -11.51 -9.00
N ALA A 59 10.23 -11.59 -9.29
CA ALA A 59 11.25 -12.01 -8.33
C ALA A 59 11.30 -11.06 -7.12
N LEU A 60 11.30 -9.74 -7.34
CA LEU A 60 11.30 -8.75 -6.26
C LEU A 60 10.08 -8.88 -5.36
N THR A 61 8.90 -9.04 -5.96
CA THR A 61 7.64 -9.23 -5.22
C THR A 61 7.65 -10.57 -4.47
N LEU A 62 8.21 -11.62 -5.06
CA LEU A 62 8.33 -12.94 -4.44
C LEU A 62 9.23 -12.89 -3.21
N PHE A 63 10.36 -12.18 -3.30
CA PHE A 63 11.24 -11.96 -2.15
C PHE A 63 10.54 -11.19 -1.02
N LYS A 64 9.74 -10.17 -1.33
CA LYS A 64 8.91 -9.48 -0.33
C LYS A 64 7.94 -10.44 0.36
N MET A 65 7.20 -11.24 -0.41
CA MET A 65 6.25 -12.22 0.11
C MET A 65 6.94 -13.28 0.98
N LEU A 66 8.06 -13.85 0.52
CA LEU A 66 8.84 -14.82 1.27
C LEU A 66 9.41 -14.23 2.56
N ARG A 67 9.85 -12.97 2.54
CA ARG A 67 10.26 -12.24 3.76
C ARG A 67 9.12 -12.15 4.76
N VAL A 68 7.90 -11.79 4.33
CA VAL A 68 6.72 -11.76 5.21
C VAL A 68 6.44 -13.14 5.84
N LEU A 69 6.52 -14.21 5.05
CA LEU A 69 6.24 -15.57 5.52
C LEU A 69 7.30 -16.12 6.48
N SER A 70 8.58 -15.80 6.23
CA SER A 70 9.73 -16.27 7.01
C SER A 70 9.97 -15.46 8.29
N THR A 71 9.44 -14.25 8.39
CA THR A 71 9.69 -13.38 9.54
C THR A 71 9.01 -13.92 10.81
N LYS A 72 9.78 -14.01 11.90
CA LYS A 72 9.26 -14.31 13.24
C LYS A 72 8.72 -13.02 13.84
N GLY A 73 7.44 -13.02 14.21
CA GLY A 73 6.77 -11.86 14.78
C GLY A 73 5.26 -11.90 14.52
N ARG A 74 4.58 -10.85 14.95
CA ARG A 74 3.14 -10.63 14.75
C ARG A 74 2.92 -9.24 14.17
N TRP A 75 1.87 -9.10 13.37
CA TRP A 75 1.31 -7.80 13.04
C TRP A 75 0.16 -7.59 14.00
N ARG A 76 0.32 -6.61 14.88
CA ARG A 76 -0.64 -6.33 15.95
C ARG A 76 -0.73 -4.83 16.18
N VAL A 77 -1.94 -4.31 16.23
CA VAL A 77 -2.23 -3.00 16.80
C VAL A 77 -2.97 -3.18 18.10
N SER A 78 -2.52 -2.53 19.15
CA SER A 78 -3.17 -2.49 20.45
C SER A 78 -3.51 -1.04 20.78
N ILE A 79 -4.78 -0.78 21.11
CA ILE A 79 -5.29 0.54 21.47
C ILE A 79 -5.80 0.44 22.92
N SER A 80 -4.99 0.92 23.87
CA SER A 80 -5.36 1.07 25.29
C SER A 80 -6.13 2.37 25.49
N GLU A 81 -6.45 2.73 26.73
CA GLU A 81 -7.14 3.99 27.04
C GLU A 81 -6.28 5.22 26.70
N ASP A 82 -4.96 5.06 26.72
CA ASP A 82 -3.99 6.14 26.70
C ASP A 82 -2.91 5.97 25.61
N ARG A 83 -2.79 4.80 24.97
CA ARG A 83 -1.72 4.51 24.00
C ARG A 83 -2.19 3.74 22.77
N LEU A 84 -1.53 4.02 21.65
CA LEU A 84 -1.55 3.27 20.41
C LEU A 84 -0.19 2.57 20.25
N ILE A 85 -0.19 1.25 20.24
CA ILE A 85 0.99 0.43 19.97
C ILE A 85 0.76 -0.32 18.67
N TRP A 86 1.63 -0.11 17.67
CA TRP A 86 1.60 -0.80 16.38
C TRP A 86 2.89 -1.59 16.17
N GLU A 87 2.76 -2.91 16.25
CA GLU A 87 3.83 -3.85 16.02
C GLU A 87 3.76 -4.39 14.58
N THR A 88 4.88 -4.33 13.87
CA THR A 88 5.06 -5.03 12.59
C THR A 88 6.10 -6.11 12.75
N ALA A 89 5.85 -7.30 12.20
CA ALA A 89 6.84 -8.37 12.25
C ALA A 89 8.07 -8.01 11.41
N VAL A 90 7.87 -7.33 10.26
CA VAL A 90 8.94 -6.87 9.38
C VAL A 90 9.46 -5.53 9.89
N PRO A 91 10.76 -5.41 10.23
CA PRO A 91 11.35 -4.14 10.65
C PRO A 91 11.26 -3.09 9.54
N ASN A 92 10.83 -1.89 9.90
CA ASN A 92 10.77 -0.70 9.06
C ASN A 92 11.15 0.52 9.90
N LYS A 93 11.65 1.60 9.30
CA LYS A 93 11.99 2.85 10.00
C LYS A 93 10.80 3.47 10.74
N GLN A 94 9.57 3.20 10.27
CA GLN A 94 8.32 3.73 10.84
C GLN A 94 7.73 2.84 11.95
N PHE A 95 8.25 1.63 12.17
CA PHE A 95 7.67 0.65 13.10
C PHE A 95 8.74 -0.07 13.95
N PRO A 96 8.46 -0.45 15.21
CA PRO A 96 7.16 -0.35 15.89
C PRO A 96 6.77 1.09 16.22
N LEU A 97 5.48 1.36 16.22
CA LEU A 97 4.91 2.64 16.60
C LEU A 97 4.43 2.53 18.05
N ASP A 98 4.76 3.51 18.88
CA ASP A 98 4.26 3.58 20.25
C ASP A 98 3.99 5.05 20.60
N ILE A 99 2.72 5.45 20.56
CA ILE A 99 2.29 6.84 20.66
C ILE A 99 1.20 6.97 21.73
N PRO A 100 1.34 7.90 22.70
CA PRO A 100 0.24 8.28 23.58
C PRO A 100 -0.92 8.86 22.77
N LEU A 101 -2.14 8.42 23.01
CA LEU A 101 -3.33 8.95 22.32
C LEU A 101 -3.48 10.46 22.54
N SER A 102 -3.06 10.96 23.70
CA SER A 102 -3.01 12.40 24.00
C SER A 102 -2.07 13.21 23.12
N ASN A 103 -1.13 12.57 22.42
CA ASN A 103 -0.22 13.23 21.50
C ASN A 103 -0.78 13.29 20.07
N ILE A 104 -1.85 12.53 19.78
CA ILE A 104 -2.48 12.51 18.46
C ILE A 104 -3.41 13.72 18.36
N ALA A 105 -3.05 14.66 17.49
CA ALA A 105 -3.87 15.84 17.22
C ALA A 105 -5.04 15.50 16.30
N GLU A 106 -4.76 14.80 15.21
CA GLU A 106 -5.78 14.37 14.26
C GLU A 106 -5.32 13.17 13.43
N LEU A 107 -6.30 12.45 12.91
CA LEU A 107 -6.13 11.36 11.97
C LEU A 107 -6.59 11.83 10.61
N VAL A 108 -5.76 11.63 9.60
CA VAL A 108 -6.03 12.08 8.25
C VAL A 108 -6.08 10.88 7.31
N ARG A 109 -7.17 10.78 6.55
CA ARG A 109 -7.28 9.91 5.37
C ARG A 109 -7.28 10.79 4.14
N LEU A 110 -6.24 10.66 3.31
CA LEU A 110 -6.13 11.34 2.03
C LEU A 110 -6.42 10.36 0.90
N GLU A 111 -7.42 10.68 0.08
CA GLU A 111 -7.73 9.95 -1.15
C GLU A 111 -7.28 10.78 -2.35
N THR A 112 -6.23 10.32 -3.03
CA THR A 112 -5.73 10.96 -4.25
C THR A 112 -6.35 10.29 -5.47
N MET A 113 -7.10 11.05 -6.25
CA MET A 113 -7.68 10.60 -7.51
C MET A 113 -6.82 11.08 -8.67
N THR A 114 -6.20 10.14 -9.38
CA THR A 114 -5.37 10.44 -10.55
C THR A 114 -6.05 9.88 -11.80
N LYS A 115 -6.16 10.71 -12.85
CA LYS A 115 -6.62 10.25 -14.17
C LYS A 115 -5.45 9.55 -14.88
N GLY A 116 -5.63 8.29 -15.19
CA GLY A 116 -4.73 7.50 -16.02
C GLY A 116 -4.80 7.96 -17.49
N THR A 117 -3.77 7.60 -18.26
CA THR A 117 -3.68 7.88 -19.71
C THR A 117 -4.78 7.19 -20.54
N ASP A 118 -5.46 6.20 -19.96
CA ASP A 118 -6.56 5.41 -20.54
C ASP A 118 -7.94 5.85 -20.04
N GLU A 119 -8.05 7.05 -19.45
CA GLU A 119 -9.23 7.55 -18.76
C GLU A 119 -9.67 6.77 -17.52
N SER A 120 -8.91 5.75 -17.10
CA SER A 120 -9.15 5.10 -15.82
C SER A 120 -8.88 6.09 -14.68
N THR A 121 -9.67 6.01 -13.62
CA THR A 121 -9.39 6.77 -12.39
C THR A 121 -8.76 5.84 -11.39
N THR A 122 -7.51 6.14 -10.98
CA THR A 122 -6.85 5.45 -9.89
C THR A 122 -7.08 6.24 -8.61
N VAL A 123 -7.53 5.56 -7.55
CA VAL A 123 -7.67 6.14 -6.21
C VAL A 123 -6.59 5.57 -5.32
N GLU A 124 -5.63 6.40 -4.93
CA GLU A 124 -4.63 6.08 -3.92
C GLU A 124 -5.12 6.57 -2.56
N THR A 125 -5.05 5.72 -1.53
CA THR A 125 -5.44 6.11 -0.16
C THR A 125 -4.24 6.09 0.76
N THR A 126 -3.96 7.25 1.36
CA THR A 126 -2.88 7.46 2.32
C THR A 126 -3.49 7.76 3.69
N PHE A 127 -2.90 7.18 4.74
CA PHE A 127 -3.30 7.41 6.12
C PHE A 127 -2.19 8.11 6.86
N GLU A 128 -2.53 9.13 7.62
CA GLU A 128 -1.57 9.92 8.37
C GLU A 128 -2.06 10.13 9.80
N ILE A 129 -1.15 9.97 10.75
CA ILE A 129 -1.37 10.34 12.15
C ILE A 129 -0.63 11.65 12.36
N HIS A 130 -1.35 12.73 12.61
CA HIS A 130 -0.79 14.05 12.91
C HIS A 130 -0.70 14.22 14.41
N LEU A 131 0.46 14.67 14.88
CA LEU A 131 0.79 14.84 16.29
C LEU A 131 0.66 16.31 16.69
N HIS A 132 0.42 16.55 17.97
CA HIS A 132 0.34 17.91 18.51
C HIS A 132 1.65 18.70 18.42
N ASP A 133 2.79 18.02 18.29
CA ASP A 133 4.11 18.64 18.10
C ASP A 133 4.37 19.06 16.64
N GLY A 134 3.40 18.86 15.74
CA GLY A 134 3.51 19.14 14.31
C GLY A 134 4.16 18.01 13.51
N GLY A 135 4.57 16.91 14.15
CA GLY A 135 5.00 15.69 13.47
C GLY A 135 3.83 14.98 12.78
N HIS A 136 4.13 14.22 11.73
CA HIS A 136 3.15 13.31 11.13
C HIS A 136 3.79 11.96 10.81
N GLN A 137 2.98 10.90 10.85
CA GLN A 137 3.37 9.54 10.52
C GLN A 137 2.47 9.01 9.40
N THR A 138 3.05 8.79 8.22
CA THR A 138 2.34 8.18 7.09
C THR A 138 2.35 6.65 7.22
N ILE A 139 1.16 6.06 7.22
CA ILE A 139 0.92 4.63 7.34
C ILE A 139 0.37 4.11 6.02
N THR A 140 1.09 3.19 5.39
CA THR A 140 0.60 2.47 4.21
C THR A 140 0.24 1.04 4.58
N GLN A 141 -0.73 0.47 3.87
CA GLN A 141 -1.14 -0.92 4.12
C GLN A 141 0.00 -1.92 3.87
N GLU A 142 0.89 -1.63 2.90
CA GLU A 142 2.05 -2.47 2.59
C GLU A 142 3.06 -2.51 3.75
N THR A 143 3.32 -1.36 4.39
CA THR A 143 4.31 -1.29 5.48
C THR A 143 3.73 -1.72 6.82
N ALA A 144 2.45 -1.44 7.06
CA ALA A 144 1.81 -1.66 8.35
C ALA A 144 1.29 -3.08 8.54
N GLY A 145 1.05 -3.82 7.44
CA GLY A 145 0.51 -5.19 7.38
C GLY A 145 -0.92 -5.37 7.93
N ILE A 146 -1.42 -4.39 8.68
CA ILE A 146 -2.80 -4.27 9.13
C ILE A 146 -3.48 -3.21 8.28
N ASN A 147 -4.76 -3.41 7.99
CA ASN A 147 -5.56 -2.43 7.25
C ASN A 147 -5.72 -1.17 8.13
N PRO A 148 -5.14 -0.01 7.74
CA PRO A 148 -5.18 1.19 8.55
C PRO A 148 -6.60 1.74 8.75
N HIS A 149 -7.56 1.47 7.85
CA HIS A 149 -8.96 1.85 8.05
C HIS A 149 -9.49 1.38 9.39
N ARG A 150 -9.28 0.10 9.73
CA ARG A 150 -9.81 -0.47 10.98
C ARG A 150 -9.19 0.18 12.22
N VAL A 151 -7.95 0.61 12.12
CA VAL A 151 -7.24 1.29 13.22
C VAL A 151 -7.76 2.71 13.37
N PHE A 152 -7.93 3.42 12.26
CA PHE A 152 -8.41 4.79 12.24
C PHE A 152 -9.88 4.90 12.69
N ASP A 153 -10.73 3.95 12.28
CA ASP A 153 -12.12 3.87 12.72
C ASP A 153 -12.19 3.67 14.24
N GLU A 154 -11.40 2.75 14.80
CA GLU A 154 -11.35 2.51 16.24
C GLU A 154 -10.83 3.72 17.03
N LEU A 155 -9.86 4.46 16.49
CA LEU A 155 -9.36 5.69 17.13
C LEU A 155 -10.39 6.83 17.03
N LYS A 156 -11.12 6.93 15.92
CA LYS A 156 -12.25 7.86 15.76
C LYS A 156 -13.33 7.59 16.78
N ASP A 157 -13.70 6.32 16.99
CA ASP A 157 -14.71 5.91 17.98
C ASP A 157 -14.31 6.26 19.42
N ARG A 158 -13.02 6.49 19.66
CA ARG A 158 -12.46 6.94 20.95
C ARG A 158 -12.34 8.45 21.07
N GLY A 159 -12.89 9.20 20.11
CA GLY A 159 -12.95 10.65 20.13
C GLY A 159 -11.71 11.35 19.58
N ILE A 160 -10.79 10.63 18.94
CA ILE A 160 -9.67 11.28 18.22
C ILE A 160 -10.23 11.94 16.96
N PRO A 161 -9.94 13.24 16.71
CA PRO A 161 -10.39 13.92 15.50
C PRO A 161 -9.97 13.16 14.24
N TYR A 162 -10.91 12.92 13.34
CA TYR A 162 -10.67 12.21 12.08
C TYR A 162 -11.16 13.05 10.91
N ARG A 163 -10.26 13.33 9.97
CA ARG A 163 -10.55 14.09 8.76
C ARG A 163 -10.32 13.23 7.53
N ARG A 164 -11.24 13.36 6.58
CA ARG A 164 -11.08 12.79 5.25
C ARG A 164 -10.88 13.92 4.25
N TYR A 165 -9.81 13.82 3.47
CA TYR A 165 -9.56 14.71 2.35
C TYR A 165 -9.60 13.92 1.05
N GLU A 166 -10.18 14.52 0.04
CA GLU A 166 -10.09 14.07 -1.35
C GLU A 166 -9.24 15.07 -2.11
N LEU A 167 -8.18 14.57 -2.74
CA LEU A 167 -7.29 15.30 -3.63
C LEU A 167 -7.63 14.91 -5.06
N ASP A 168 -8.33 15.81 -5.75
CA ASP A 168 -8.66 15.59 -7.16
C ASP A 168 -7.54 16.12 -8.05
N GLN A 169 -6.78 15.21 -8.66
CA GLN A 169 -5.73 15.52 -9.65
C GLN A 169 -6.18 15.20 -11.09
N ARG A 170 -7.50 15.02 -11.32
CA ARG A 170 -8.04 14.73 -12.66
C ARG A 170 -8.08 15.96 -13.56
N THR A 171 -7.93 17.16 -13.00
CA THR A 171 -8.04 18.44 -13.70
C THR A 171 -6.64 19.03 -13.90
N ASP A 172 -6.26 19.22 -15.17
CA ASP A 172 -5.11 19.97 -15.72
C ASP A 172 -3.85 20.18 -14.83
N PRO A 173 -2.64 19.70 -15.21
CA PRO A 173 -1.40 19.94 -14.46
C PRO A 173 -1.03 21.43 -14.26
N GLN A 174 -1.75 22.37 -14.89
CA GLN A 174 -1.55 23.81 -14.69
C GLN A 174 -2.59 24.53 -13.81
N ASN A 175 -3.70 23.91 -13.37
CA ASN A 175 -4.66 24.63 -12.53
C ASN A 175 -5.60 23.71 -11.71
N ASP A 176 -5.75 24.06 -10.43
CA ASP A 176 -6.71 23.55 -9.45
C ASP A 176 -6.46 22.13 -8.88
N VAL A 177 -5.47 22.04 -7.98
CA VAL A 177 -5.51 21.01 -6.92
C VAL A 177 -6.64 21.37 -5.96
N ARG A 178 -7.77 20.65 -6.04
CA ARG A 178 -8.88 20.83 -5.10
C ARG A 178 -8.76 19.83 -3.96
N ILE A 179 -8.52 20.36 -2.76
CA ILE A 179 -8.63 19.61 -1.51
C ILE A 179 -10.06 19.80 -1.00
N VAL A 180 -10.85 18.74 -1.03
CA VAL A 180 -12.20 18.75 -0.46
C VAL A 180 -12.16 18.00 0.86
N GLN A 181 -12.43 18.71 1.97
CA GLN A 181 -12.70 18.06 3.24
C GLN A 181 -14.08 17.39 3.17
N ARG A 182 -14.16 16.12 3.52
CA ARG A 182 -15.42 15.39 3.68
C ARG A 182 -15.60 15.02 5.15
N ASP A 183 -16.82 15.21 5.64
CA ASP A 183 -17.26 14.85 6.99
C ASP A 183 -17.52 13.34 7.12
#